data_AF-A0A850GF21-F1
#
_entry.id   AF-A0A850GF21-F1
#
_cell.length_a   1.000
_cell.length_b   1.000
_cell.length_c   1.000
_cell.angle_alpha   90.00
_cell.angle_beta   90.00
_cell.angle_gamma   90.00
#
_symmetry.space_group_name_H-M   'P 1'
#
loop_
_entity.id
_entity.type
_entity.pdbx_description
1 polymer ?
#
loop_
_entity_poly.entity_id
_entity_poly.type
_entity_poly.pdbx_seq_one_letter_code
_entity_poly.pdbx_strand_id
1 'polypeptide(L)'
;MNRRAASLLTLALSLALGGCDFFQELESLPGAEETDTGDDDDTDGDDDDTSDDDDEACTVLDDYCADQDSLWTCDYDSGELVNYDCASVCGTSLNVTCTPTESFQHACWCTTPGSYKNKSCSELEACLTNCGDPATDCAAACFASTTAQTARLFGSLYSCADLACDAICASSPDDCGSCLVAARAGLWGDCGVERSVCDADATDEPSWP
;
A
#
# COMPACT_ATOMS: atom_id res chain seq x y z
N MET A 1 -18.81 -33.88 -50.05
CA MET A 1 -18.98 -32.49 -49.60
C MET A 1 -18.97 -32.49 -48.08
N ASN A 2 -17.95 -31.85 -47.51
CA ASN A 2 -17.65 -31.78 -46.09
C ASN A 2 -18.59 -30.84 -45.34
N ARG A 3 -18.84 -31.16 -44.05
CA ARG A 3 -18.97 -30.30 -42.84
C ARG A 3 -20.02 -30.94 -41.91
N ARG A 4 -19.61 -31.84 -41.00
CA ARG A 4 -19.23 -31.55 -39.59
C ARG A 4 -20.16 -30.53 -38.94
N ALA A 5 -21.19 -31.02 -38.24
CA ALA A 5 -21.86 -30.30 -37.16
C ALA A 5 -21.42 -30.95 -35.85
N ALA A 6 -20.31 -30.46 -35.28
CA ALA A 6 -19.94 -30.76 -33.90
C ALA A 6 -20.79 -29.86 -33.01
N SER A 7 -21.69 -30.45 -32.23
CA SER A 7 -22.36 -29.77 -31.14
C SER A 7 -21.31 -29.46 -30.07
N LEU A 8 -20.92 -28.18 -29.98
CA LEU A 8 -20.12 -27.67 -28.88
C LEU A 8 -21.04 -27.50 -27.67
N LEU A 9 -20.94 -28.43 -26.75
CA LEU A 9 -21.42 -28.30 -25.38
C LEU A 9 -20.54 -27.22 -24.71
N THR A 10 -21.02 -25.97 -24.70
CA THR A 10 -20.35 -24.89 -23.99
C THR A 10 -20.56 -25.10 -22.50
N LEU A 11 -19.56 -25.71 -21.86
CA LEU A 11 -19.47 -25.76 -20.41
C LEU A 11 -19.25 -24.31 -19.94
N ALA A 12 -20.32 -23.67 -19.48
CA ALA A 12 -20.24 -22.39 -18.80
C ALA A 12 -19.47 -22.60 -17.49
N LEU A 13 -18.17 -22.33 -17.54
CA LEU A 13 -17.34 -22.26 -16.36
C LEU A 13 -17.64 -20.90 -15.72
N SER A 14 -18.59 -20.90 -14.80
CA SER A 14 -18.85 -19.82 -13.86
C SER A 14 -17.63 -19.65 -12.95
N LEU A 15 -16.58 -19.00 -13.46
CA LEU A 15 -15.54 -18.43 -12.61
C LEU A 15 -16.18 -17.23 -11.91
N ALA A 16 -16.60 -17.48 -10.68
CA ALA A 16 -16.84 -16.44 -9.70
C ALA A 16 -15.58 -15.56 -9.63
N LEU A 17 -15.66 -14.38 -10.26
CA LEU A 17 -14.80 -13.25 -9.97
C LEU A 17 -15.15 -12.82 -8.54
N GLY A 18 -14.50 -13.45 -7.57
CA GLY A 18 -14.38 -12.88 -6.24
C GLY A 18 -13.62 -11.57 -6.40
N GLY A 19 -14.22 -10.47 -5.95
CA GLY A 19 -13.57 -9.17 -5.89
C GLY A 19 -12.22 -9.31 -5.19
N CYS A 20 -11.21 -8.65 -5.73
CA CYS A 20 -9.93 -8.52 -5.08
C CYS A 20 -10.16 -7.82 -3.73
N ASP A 21 -9.99 -8.53 -2.62
CA ASP A 21 -9.88 -7.91 -1.30
C ASP A 21 -8.65 -6.99 -1.34
N PHE A 22 -8.91 -5.70 -1.52
CA PHE A 22 -7.91 -4.64 -1.60
C PHE A 22 -7.43 -4.22 -0.19
N PHE A 23 -8.16 -4.62 0.85
CA PHE A 23 -7.76 -4.46 2.25
C PHE A 23 -7.98 -5.77 2.98
N GLN A 24 -6.90 -6.47 3.31
CA GLN A 24 -6.97 -7.45 4.37
C GLN A 24 -6.86 -6.67 5.69
N GLU A 25 -7.95 -6.03 6.09
CA GLU A 25 -8.09 -5.56 7.47
C GLU A 25 -7.95 -6.80 8.36
N LEU A 26 -6.92 -6.83 9.21
CA LEU A 26 -6.69 -7.94 10.16
C LEU A 26 -7.76 -8.00 11.26
N GLU A 27 -8.86 -7.25 11.15
CA GLU A 27 -10.01 -7.41 12.02
C GLU A 27 -10.89 -8.58 11.54
N SER A 28 -10.66 -9.76 12.14
CA SER A 28 -11.68 -10.72 12.61
C SER A 28 -11.31 -12.19 12.38
N LEU A 29 -10.76 -12.82 13.41
CA LEU A 29 -11.06 -14.23 13.68
C LEU A 29 -11.81 -14.32 15.03
N PRO A 30 -13.10 -14.71 15.04
CA PRO A 30 -13.85 -14.88 16.27
C PRO A 30 -13.47 -16.21 16.91
N GLY A 31 -12.95 -16.13 18.14
CA GLY A 31 -12.63 -17.28 18.97
C GLY A 31 -12.46 -16.90 20.44
N ALA A 32 -13.37 -16.08 20.96
CA ALA A 32 -13.49 -15.85 22.39
C ALA A 32 -13.89 -17.15 23.08
N GLU A 33 -12.94 -17.76 23.80
CA GLU A 33 -13.23 -18.64 24.92
C GLU A 33 -12.61 -17.98 26.16
N GLU A 34 -13.45 -17.27 26.90
CA GLU A 34 -13.10 -16.84 28.25
C GLU A 34 -13.06 -18.06 29.19
N THR A 35 -12.01 -18.13 30.03
CA THR A 35 -12.14 -18.52 31.45
C THR A 35 -10.92 -18.07 32.24
N ASP A 36 -11.09 -16.95 32.97
CA ASP A 36 -11.00 -16.78 34.43
C ASP A 36 -9.91 -17.49 35.30
N THR A 37 -9.58 -16.79 36.39
CA THR A 37 -8.74 -17.06 37.59
C THR A 37 -7.23 -16.78 37.45
N GLY A 38 -6.62 -15.83 38.17
CA GLY A 38 -6.92 -15.20 39.45
C GLY A 38 -5.95 -15.74 40.50
N ASP A 39 -4.94 -14.95 40.90
CA ASP A 39 -4.30 -15.06 42.22
C ASP A 39 -3.42 -13.84 42.53
N ASP A 40 -3.57 -13.36 43.77
CA ASP A 40 -2.95 -12.22 44.42
C ASP A 40 -1.51 -12.54 44.91
N ASP A 41 -0.62 -11.53 45.02
CA ASP A 41 0.15 -11.34 46.27
C ASP A 41 0.81 -9.94 46.33
N ASP A 42 0.55 -9.25 47.44
CA ASP A 42 1.13 -7.96 47.84
C ASP A 42 2.62 -8.09 48.21
N THR A 43 3.48 -7.14 47.79
CA THR A 43 4.65 -6.75 48.60
C THR A 43 5.09 -5.31 48.35
N ASP A 44 4.99 -4.48 49.39
CA ASP A 44 5.55 -3.12 49.50
C ASP A 44 7.09 -3.11 49.52
N GLY A 45 7.73 -2.15 48.84
CA GLY A 45 9.14 -1.83 49.05
C GLY A 45 9.79 -0.81 48.11
N ASP A 46 9.84 0.44 48.58
CA ASP A 46 10.83 1.54 48.34
C ASP A 46 11.12 2.12 46.93
N ASP A 47 11.16 3.46 46.92
CA ASP A 47 11.41 4.41 45.83
C ASP A 47 12.85 4.42 45.28
N ASP A 48 12.92 4.86 44.01
CA ASP A 48 14.03 5.57 43.33
C ASP A 48 15.09 4.73 42.59
N ASP A 49 14.74 4.34 41.36
CA ASP A 49 15.57 4.63 40.17
C ASP A 49 14.62 4.64 38.95
N THR A 50 14.37 5.82 38.39
CA THR A 50 13.70 6.02 37.09
C THR A 50 14.45 5.23 36.02
N SER A 51 13.94 4.05 35.73
CA SER A 51 14.24 3.31 34.52
C SER A 51 13.28 3.84 33.47
N ASP A 52 13.68 4.90 32.76
CA ASP A 52 13.05 5.28 31.48
C ASP A 52 13.46 4.25 30.41
N ASP A 53 13.23 2.98 30.69
CA ASP A 53 13.10 1.96 29.64
C ASP A 53 11.59 1.88 29.41
N ASP A 54 11.08 2.83 28.63
CA ASP A 54 9.72 2.81 28.10
C ASP A 54 9.61 1.59 27.15
N ASP A 55 9.59 0.37 27.71
CA ASP A 55 9.14 -0.87 27.05
C ASP A 55 7.60 -0.81 26.87
N GLU A 56 7.07 0.35 26.50
CA GLU A 56 5.66 0.50 26.19
C GLU A 56 5.41 -0.24 24.88
N ALA A 57 4.46 -1.19 24.91
CA ALA A 57 4.07 -1.94 23.73
C ALA A 57 3.75 -0.96 22.60
N CYS A 58 4.22 -1.28 21.39
CA CYS A 58 3.91 -0.43 20.25
C CYS A 58 2.40 -0.35 20.03
N THR A 59 1.98 0.62 19.24
CA THR A 59 0.60 0.81 18.83
C THR A 59 0.54 0.95 17.31
N VAL A 60 -0.68 0.90 16.75
CA VAL A 60 -0.91 1.17 15.33
C VAL A 60 -0.48 2.59 14.89
N LEU A 61 -0.21 3.49 15.85
CA LEU A 61 0.33 4.83 15.57
C LEU A 61 1.84 4.80 15.32
N ASP A 62 2.52 3.70 15.67
CA ASP A 62 3.94 3.46 15.44
C ASP A 62 4.20 2.75 14.09
N ASP A 63 3.14 2.45 13.34
CA ASP A 63 3.24 1.90 12.00
C ASP A 63 3.88 2.90 11.05
N TYR A 64 4.85 2.47 10.23
CA TYR A 64 5.47 3.32 9.23
C TYR A 64 6.00 2.54 8.02
N CYS A 65 6.11 3.23 6.89
CA CYS A 65 6.83 2.73 5.72
C CYS A 65 8.30 3.15 5.79
N ALA A 66 9.22 2.19 5.92
CA ALA A 66 10.66 2.52 5.93
C ALA A 66 11.17 2.90 4.54
N ASP A 67 10.63 2.25 3.51
CA ASP A 67 10.90 2.49 2.11
C ASP A 67 9.72 2.00 1.27
N GLN A 68 9.88 1.99 -0.06
CA GLN A 68 8.86 1.55 -1.01
C GLN A 68 8.41 0.09 -0.78
N ASP A 69 9.24 -0.76 -0.20
CA ASP A 69 9.04 -2.21 -0.10
C ASP A 69 8.90 -2.73 1.33
N SER A 70 9.06 -1.87 2.33
CA SER A 70 9.16 -2.28 3.73
C SER A 70 8.11 -1.59 4.59
N LEU A 71 7.21 -2.38 5.18
CA LEU A 71 6.24 -1.95 6.18
C LEU A 71 6.72 -2.35 7.57
N TRP A 72 6.71 -1.42 8.50
CA TRP A 72 6.80 -1.71 9.94
C TRP A 72 5.42 -1.50 10.54
N THR A 73 4.91 -2.51 11.22
CA THR A 73 3.61 -2.45 11.88
C THR A 73 3.69 -3.12 13.24
N CYS A 74 2.90 -2.61 14.17
CA CYS A 74 2.82 -3.18 15.50
C CYS A 74 2.04 -4.50 15.50
N ASP A 75 2.70 -5.58 15.92
CA ASP A 75 2.03 -6.86 16.12
C ASP A 75 1.28 -6.87 17.46
N TYR A 76 -0.05 -6.95 17.40
CA TYR A 76 -0.91 -6.84 18.59
C TYR A 76 -0.68 -7.96 19.61
N ASP A 77 -0.24 -9.14 19.17
CA ASP A 77 -0.04 -10.30 20.05
C ASP A 77 1.26 -10.20 20.85
N SER A 78 2.33 -9.69 20.24
CA SER A 78 3.65 -9.53 20.87
C SER A 78 3.89 -8.15 21.47
N GLY A 79 3.17 -7.11 21.00
CA GLY A 79 3.46 -5.71 21.33
C GLY A 79 4.77 -5.20 20.73
N GLU A 80 5.33 -5.92 19.76
CA GLU A 80 6.60 -5.58 19.09
C GLU A 80 6.37 -5.05 17.68
N LEU A 81 7.25 -4.14 17.25
CA LEU A 81 7.21 -3.64 15.88
C LEU A 81 7.84 -4.66 14.93
N VAL A 82 7.04 -5.18 14.00
CA VAL A 82 7.45 -6.23 13.05
C VAL A 82 7.62 -5.65 11.66
N ASN A 83 8.69 -6.07 10.99
CA ASN A 83 8.94 -5.70 9.60
C ASN A 83 8.36 -6.73 8.62
N TYR A 84 7.62 -6.24 7.62
CA TYR A 84 7.08 -7.02 6.52
C TYR A 84 7.67 -6.55 5.18
N ASP A 85 8.08 -7.52 4.37
CA ASP A 85 8.39 -7.31 2.95
C ASP A 85 7.08 -7.23 2.15
N CYS A 86 6.80 -6.06 1.57
CA CYS A 86 5.58 -5.83 0.82
C CYS A 86 5.44 -6.72 -0.42
N ALA A 87 6.53 -7.21 -1.00
CA ALA A 87 6.44 -8.18 -2.09
C ALA A 87 5.83 -9.50 -1.59
N SER A 88 6.22 -9.94 -0.39
CA SER A 88 5.66 -11.12 0.26
C SER A 88 4.20 -10.92 0.67
N VAL A 89 3.84 -9.73 1.17
CA VAL A 89 2.45 -9.36 1.51
C VAL A 89 1.55 -9.38 0.27
N CYS A 90 2.00 -8.81 -0.85
CA CYS A 90 1.21 -8.77 -2.09
C CYS A 90 1.11 -10.13 -2.81
N GLY A 91 1.93 -11.11 -2.44
CA GLY A 91 1.91 -12.47 -2.98
C GLY A 91 2.16 -12.51 -4.50
N THR A 92 1.08 -12.68 -5.28
CA THR A 92 1.17 -12.73 -6.75
C THR A 92 0.96 -11.37 -7.43
N SER A 93 0.45 -10.39 -6.67
CA SER A 93 0.31 -9.01 -7.12
C SER A 93 1.64 -8.27 -6.99
N LEU A 94 1.78 -7.19 -7.75
CA LEU A 94 2.92 -6.29 -7.62
C LEU A 94 2.70 -5.34 -6.44
N ASN A 95 3.69 -5.22 -5.55
CA ASN A 95 3.79 -4.08 -4.64
C ASN A 95 4.15 -2.80 -5.43
N VAL A 96 3.26 -1.80 -5.41
CA VAL A 96 3.53 -0.46 -5.94
C VAL A 96 4.43 0.28 -4.97
N THR A 97 3.96 0.45 -3.73
CA THR A 97 4.69 1.08 -2.63
C THR A 97 4.01 0.74 -1.31
N CYS A 98 4.75 0.80 -0.21
CA CYS A 98 4.15 1.06 1.09
C CYS A 98 3.62 2.51 1.14
N THR A 99 2.43 2.74 1.67
CA THR A 99 1.80 4.08 1.76
C THR A 99 0.84 4.17 2.95
N PRO A 100 0.66 5.35 3.58
CA PRO A 100 -0.36 5.54 4.60
C PRO A 100 -1.78 5.46 4.00
N THR A 101 -2.70 4.96 4.81
CA THR A 101 -4.14 4.92 4.56
C THR A 101 -4.81 6.19 5.08
N GLU A 102 -6.10 6.37 4.78
CA GLU A 102 -6.88 7.51 5.27
C GLU A 102 -6.99 7.57 6.81
N SER A 103 -6.80 6.43 7.48
CA SER A 103 -6.77 6.30 8.95
C SER A 103 -5.37 6.41 9.55
N PHE A 104 -4.36 6.82 8.75
CA PHE A 104 -2.93 6.87 9.11
C PHE A 104 -2.27 5.51 9.38
N GLN A 105 -2.96 4.39 9.16
CA GLN A 105 -2.32 3.08 9.16
C GLN A 105 -1.49 2.90 7.90
N HIS A 106 -0.32 2.25 7.96
CA HIS A 106 0.50 2.01 6.77
C HIS A 106 0.22 0.64 6.17
N ALA A 107 0.21 0.55 4.84
CA ALA A 107 -0.07 -0.70 4.15
C ALA A 107 0.71 -0.83 2.84
N CYS A 108 0.89 -2.08 2.39
CA CYS A 108 1.48 -2.38 1.08
C CYS A 108 0.43 -2.23 -0.02
N TRP A 109 0.65 -1.35 -0.99
CA TRP A 109 -0.26 -1.13 -2.10
C TRP A 109 -0.05 -2.17 -3.20
N CYS A 110 -0.92 -3.18 -3.22
CA CYS A 110 -0.85 -4.28 -4.18
C CYS A 110 -1.71 -4.02 -5.43
N THR A 111 -1.15 -4.27 -6.62
CA THR A 111 -1.87 -4.13 -7.89
C THR A 111 -1.51 -5.22 -8.90
N THR A 112 -2.30 -5.35 -9.97
CA THR A 112 -1.98 -6.22 -11.11
C THR A 112 -1.79 -5.38 -12.37
N PRO A 113 -0.54 -4.99 -12.69
CA PRO A 113 -0.25 -4.24 -13.91
C PRO A 113 -0.53 -5.07 -15.17
N GLY A 114 -0.77 -4.37 -16.27
CA GLY A 114 -0.84 -4.98 -17.59
C GLY A 114 0.53 -5.38 -18.14
N SER A 115 0.50 -5.96 -19.34
CA SER A 115 1.69 -6.33 -20.11
C SER A 115 2.06 -5.32 -21.19
N TYR A 116 1.22 -4.31 -21.42
CA TYR A 116 1.41 -3.30 -22.46
C TYR A 116 1.21 -1.90 -21.89
N LYS A 117 2.11 -0.99 -22.23
CA LYS A 117 2.13 0.35 -21.67
C LYS A 117 1.34 1.35 -22.50
N ASN A 118 0.04 1.45 -22.21
CA ASN A 118 -0.83 2.51 -22.75
C ASN A 118 -0.75 3.82 -21.96
N LYS A 119 -0.20 3.78 -20.74
CA LYS A 119 -0.05 4.94 -19.86
C LYS A 119 1.39 5.05 -19.37
N SER A 120 1.98 6.21 -19.60
CA SER A 120 3.17 6.69 -18.88
C SER A 120 2.90 6.80 -17.38
N CYS A 121 3.96 6.98 -16.60
CA CYS A 121 3.88 7.24 -15.17
C CYS A 121 3.01 8.48 -14.86
N SER A 122 3.19 9.61 -15.58
CA SER A 122 2.35 10.80 -15.40
C SER A 122 0.89 10.60 -15.82
N GLU A 123 0.63 9.80 -16.85
CA GLU A 123 -0.75 9.45 -17.25
C GLU A 123 -1.43 8.47 -16.29
N LEU A 124 -0.65 7.60 -15.63
CA LEU A 124 -1.12 6.74 -14.56
C LEU A 124 -1.54 7.59 -13.35
N GLU A 125 -0.71 8.55 -12.93
CA GLU A 125 -1.03 9.50 -11.86
C GLU A 125 -2.33 10.27 -12.15
N ALA A 126 -2.47 10.81 -13.36
CA ALA A 126 -3.69 11.51 -13.78
C ALA A 126 -4.91 10.57 -13.81
N CYS A 127 -4.73 9.31 -14.21
CA CYS A 127 -5.80 8.31 -14.20
C CYS A 127 -6.30 8.03 -12.78
N LEU A 128 -5.38 7.76 -11.85
CA LEU A 128 -5.69 7.48 -10.45
C LEU A 128 -6.36 8.68 -9.76
N THR A 129 -5.88 9.90 -10.05
CA THR A 129 -6.50 11.14 -9.54
C THR A 129 -7.97 11.26 -9.95
N ASN A 130 -8.32 10.83 -11.17
CA ASN A 130 -9.72 10.84 -11.63
C ASN A 130 -10.59 9.76 -10.97
N CYS A 131 -9.98 8.69 -10.44
CA CYS A 131 -10.69 7.66 -9.71
C CYS A 131 -11.02 8.10 -8.27
N GLY A 132 -10.23 9.01 -7.69
CA GLY A 132 -10.40 9.53 -6.33
C GLY A 132 -9.90 8.56 -5.25
N ASP A 133 -10.28 7.29 -5.35
CA ASP A 133 -9.91 6.23 -4.40
C ASP A 133 -9.05 5.15 -5.09
N PRO A 134 -7.84 4.85 -4.57
CA PRO A 134 -6.96 3.80 -5.08
C PRO A 134 -7.53 2.37 -4.92
N ALA A 135 -8.54 2.17 -4.08
CA ALA A 135 -9.20 0.90 -3.76
C ALA A 135 -10.35 0.52 -4.70
N THR A 136 -10.34 1.03 -5.93
CA THR A 136 -11.48 0.92 -6.85
C THR A 136 -11.15 0.13 -8.11
N ASP A 137 -12.19 -0.44 -8.74
CA ASP A 137 -12.08 -1.01 -10.09
C ASP A 137 -11.52 0.00 -11.11
N CYS A 138 -11.77 1.30 -10.89
CA CYS A 138 -11.20 2.38 -11.67
C CYS A 138 -9.67 2.43 -11.55
N ALA A 139 -9.16 2.43 -10.32
CA ALA A 139 -7.72 2.41 -10.06
C ALA A 139 -7.06 1.13 -10.60
N ALA A 140 -7.71 -0.02 -10.44
CA ALA A 140 -7.26 -1.28 -11.04
C ALA A 140 -7.15 -1.19 -12.57
N ALA A 141 -8.13 -0.56 -13.24
CA ALA A 141 -8.10 -0.35 -14.69
C ALA A 141 -6.96 0.59 -15.14
N CYS A 142 -6.59 1.57 -14.31
CA CYS A 142 -5.43 2.42 -14.57
C CYS A 142 -4.13 1.61 -14.58
N PHE A 143 -3.90 0.75 -13.58
CA PHE A 143 -2.72 -0.11 -13.53
C PHE A 143 -2.72 -1.19 -14.62
N ALA A 144 -3.88 -1.76 -14.95
CA ALA A 144 -4.01 -2.70 -16.06
C ALA A 144 -3.64 -2.10 -17.43
N SER A 145 -3.65 -0.76 -17.53
CA SER A 145 -3.26 -0.02 -18.74
C SER A 145 -1.78 0.39 -18.76
N THR A 146 -0.97 -0.09 -17.83
CA THR A 146 0.47 0.16 -17.80
C THR A 146 1.26 -1.12 -17.48
N THR A 147 2.56 -1.01 -17.26
CA THR A 147 3.45 -2.15 -16.94
C THR A 147 3.89 -2.13 -15.49
N ALA A 148 4.43 -3.28 -15.03
CA ALA A 148 5.04 -3.38 -13.71
C ALA A 148 6.17 -2.37 -13.49
N GLN A 149 6.99 -2.11 -14.51
CA GLN A 149 8.07 -1.12 -14.41
C GLN A 149 7.51 0.28 -14.17
N THR A 150 6.52 0.72 -14.94
CA THR A 150 5.89 2.03 -14.75
C THR A 150 5.17 2.14 -13.41
N ALA A 151 4.46 1.08 -12.99
CA ALA A 151 3.84 1.05 -11.67
C ALA A 151 4.88 1.19 -10.54
N ARG A 152 6.07 0.58 -10.67
CA ARG A 152 7.17 0.74 -9.71
C ARG A 152 7.79 2.13 -9.71
N LEU A 153 7.95 2.77 -10.87
CA LEU A 153 8.42 4.16 -10.96
C LEU A 153 7.43 5.12 -10.31
N PHE A 154 6.13 4.91 -10.55
CA PHE A 154 5.07 5.65 -9.88
C PHE A 154 5.12 5.46 -8.37
N GLY A 155 5.28 4.22 -7.92
CA GLY A 155 5.43 3.89 -6.50
C GLY A 155 6.64 4.55 -5.84
N SER A 156 7.78 4.68 -6.53
CA SER A 156 8.95 5.34 -5.94
C SER A 156 8.72 6.84 -5.72
N LEU A 157 8.01 7.50 -6.63
CA LEU A 157 7.62 8.90 -6.47
C LEU A 157 6.67 9.09 -5.28
N TYR A 158 5.71 8.17 -5.10
CA TYR A 158 4.77 8.21 -3.98
C TYR A 158 5.48 7.94 -2.66
N SER A 159 6.32 6.89 -2.60
CA SER A 159 7.16 6.59 -1.44
C SER A 159 8.02 7.78 -1.01
N CYS A 160 8.68 8.44 -1.97
CA CYS A 160 9.47 9.64 -1.67
C CYS A 160 8.59 10.76 -1.10
N ALA A 161 7.44 11.01 -1.72
CA ALA A 161 6.53 12.06 -1.26
C ALA A 161 5.99 11.79 0.15
N ASP A 162 5.62 10.55 0.44
CA ASP A 162 5.11 10.14 1.75
C ASP A 162 6.21 10.33 2.80
N LEU A 163 7.43 9.83 2.57
CA LEU A 163 8.59 10.03 3.46
C LEU A 163 8.95 11.52 3.67
N ALA A 164 8.90 12.31 2.60
CA ALA A 164 9.20 13.74 2.63
C ALA A 164 8.18 14.56 3.44
N CYS A 165 6.95 14.07 3.51
CA CYS A 165 5.82 14.77 4.12
C CYS A 165 5.41 14.16 5.46
N ASP A 166 5.96 13.02 5.86
CA ASP A 166 5.61 12.29 7.07
C ASP A 166 5.47 13.19 8.31
N ALA A 167 6.51 13.96 8.62
CA ALA A 167 6.49 14.89 9.76
C ALA A 167 5.39 15.98 9.65
N ILE A 168 5.09 16.46 8.44
CA ILE A 168 4.00 17.43 8.21
C ILE A 168 2.65 16.74 8.37
N CYS A 169 2.50 15.52 7.84
CA CYS A 169 1.27 14.75 7.94
C CYS A 169 0.94 14.37 9.39
N ALA A 170 1.95 14.07 10.21
CA ALA A 170 1.79 13.82 11.65
C ALA A 170 1.45 15.10 12.43
N SER A 171 2.14 16.21 12.16
CA SER A 171 2.01 17.44 12.97
C SER A 171 0.93 18.41 12.50
N SER A 172 0.52 18.35 11.23
CA SER A 172 -0.44 19.26 10.59
C SER A 172 -1.22 18.54 9.47
N PRO A 173 -2.20 17.68 9.82
CA PRO A 173 -2.97 16.90 8.85
C PRO A 173 -3.63 17.73 7.74
N ASP A 174 -4.08 18.95 8.05
CA ASP A 174 -4.69 19.87 7.07
C ASP A 174 -3.71 20.30 5.96
N ASP A 175 -2.40 20.32 6.25
CA ASP A 175 -1.35 20.68 5.29
C ASP A 175 -0.77 19.47 4.56
N CYS A 176 -1.00 18.25 5.06
CA CYS A 176 -0.46 16.99 4.52
C CYS A 176 -0.72 16.84 3.02
N GLY A 177 -1.97 17.00 2.58
CA GLY A 177 -2.34 16.86 1.17
C GLY A 177 -1.59 17.84 0.27
N SER A 178 -1.36 19.08 0.73
CA SER A 178 -0.60 20.07 -0.03
C SER A 178 0.89 19.72 -0.12
N CYS A 179 1.46 19.17 0.96
CA CYS A 179 2.82 18.67 0.97
C CYS A 179 2.99 17.52 -0.01
N LEU A 180 2.12 16.51 0.05
CA LEU A 180 2.17 15.33 -0.82
C LEU A 180 2.11 15.72 -2.30
N VAL A 181 1.21 16.65 -2.66
CA VAL A 181 1.13 17.18 -4.03
C VAL A 181 2.42 17.91 -4.44
N ALA A 182 2.99 18.74 -3.56
CA ALA A 182 4.23 19.45 -3.84
C ALA A 182 5.43 18.50 -3.98
N ALA A 183 5.54 17.50 -3.11
CA ALA A 183 6.60 16.50 -3.15
C ALA A 183 6.50 15.61 -4.40
N ARG A 184 5.29 15.15 -4.76
CA ARG A 184 5.04 14.42 -6.02
C ARG A 184 5.31 15.27 -7.27
N ALA A 185 5.25 16.60 -7.15
CA ALA A 185 5.67 17.52 -8.21
C ALA A 185 7.19 17.79 -8.22
N GLY A 186 7.97 17.18 -7.32
CA GLY A 186 9.40 17.40 -7.17
C GLY A 186 9.76 18.77 -6.57
N LEU A 187 8.80 19.44 -5.91
CA LEU A 187 8.96 20.78 -5.34
C LEU A 187 9.27 20.75 -3.83
N TRP A 188 9.26 19.55 -3.22
CA TRP A 188 9.49 19.33 -1.80
C TRP A 188 10.24 18.01 -1.57
N GLY A 189 10.99 17.92 -0.46
CA GLY A 189 11.55 16.66 0.06
C GLY A 189 12.53 15.92 -0.85
N ASP A 190 13.26 16.63 -1.70
CA ASP A 190 14.27 16.06 -2.62
C ASP A 190 13.74 15.04 -3.65
N CYS A 191 12.42 14.87 -3.80
CA CYS A 191 11.77 13.96 -4.76
C CYS A 191 11.88 14.39 -6.24
N GLY A 192 12.75 15.34 -6.55
CA GLY A 192 12.92 15.89 -7.90
C GLY A 192 13.47 14.86 -8.89
N VAL A 193 14.29 13.91 -8.43
CA VAL A 193 14.84 12.84 -9.27
C VAL A 193 13.72 11.88 -9.68
N GLU A 194 12.95 11.38 -8.72
CA GLU A 194 11.84 10.46 -8.92
C GLU A 194 10.80 11.06 -9.87
N ARG A 195 10.46 12.34 -9.66
CA ARG A 195 9.58 13.09 -10.55
C ARG A 195 10.11 13.12 -11.98
N SER A 196 11.38 13.47 -12.15
CA SER A 196 12.00 13.55 -13.47
C SER A 196 12.02 12.21 -14.21
N VAL A 197 12.21 11.11 -13.48
CA VAL A 197 12.18 9.75 -14.03
C VAL A 197 10.76 9.36 -14.41
N CYS A 198 9.76 9.68 -13.58
CA CYS A 198 8.35 9.48 -13.90
C CYS A 198 7.92 10.29 -15.13
N ASP A 199 8.35 11.55 -15.28
CA ASP A 199 8.04 12.37 -16.46
C ASP A 199 8.72 11.89 -17.74
N ALA A 200 9.89 11.25 -17.63
CA ALA A 200 10.60 10.67 -18.78
C ALA A 200 10.01 9.32 -19.22
N ASP A 201 9.13 8.73 -18.42
CA ASP A 201 8.50 7.44 -18.67
C ASP A 201 7.49 7.55 -19.83
N ALA A 202 7.78 7.00 -21.00
CA ALA A 202 6.92 7.14 -22.19
C ALA A 202 6.11 5.87 -22.51
N THR A 203 4.93 6.01 -23.11
CA THR A 203 4.08 4.89 -23.57
C THR A 203 4.76 4.03 -24.64
N ASP A 204 4.28 2.79 -24.82
CA ASP A 204 4.73 1.89 -25.89
C ASP A 204 4.19 2.26 -27.29
N GLU A 205 3.28 3.25 -27.38
CA GLU A 205 2.83 3.74 -28.67
C GLU A 205 3.99 4.45 -29.41
N PRO A 206 4.25 4.09 -30.69
CA PRO A 206 5.27 4.77 -31.46
C PRO A 206 4.90 6.25 -31.64
N SER A 207 5.82 7.15 -31.30
CA SER A 207 5.68 8.57 -31.59
C SER A 207 5.56 8.75 -33.12
N TRP A 208 4.38 9.14 -33.60
CA TRP A 208 4.18 9.44 -35.01
C TRP A 208 5.03 10.66 -35.42
N PRO A 209 5.78 10.59 -36.54
CA PRO A 209 6.64 11.67 -37.02
C PRO A 209 5.87 12.87 -37.58
#